data_AF-A0A9W9RY71-F1
#
_entry.id   AF-A0A9W9RY71-F1
#
_cell.length_a   1.000
_cell.length_b   1.000
_cell.length_c   1.000
_cell.angle_alpha   90.00
_cell.angle_beta   90.00
_cell.angle_gamma   90.00
#
_symmetry.space_group_name_H-M   'P 1'
#
loop_
_entity.id
_entity.type
_entity.pdbx_description
1 polymer ?
#
loop_
_entity_poly.entity_id
_entity_poly.type
_entity_poly.pdbx_seq_one_letter_code
_entity_poly.pdbx_strand_id
1 'polypeptide(L)'
;MRRSILWKPSEARVTHKEVVVDDKSLPETQEKLRTRVVTLHGFIHAFIWHRIDVADTFTIRHKRDRMPVNTWAESKSHKAYSYKEAGGQFATLPGEDWWMSYRYQLEEFVNRVKGRSTQYWVEGQDSWD
;
A
#
# COMPACT_ATOMS: atom_id res chain seq x y z
N MET A 1 23.64 -7.88 29.91
CA MET A 1 22.45 -7.38 29.18
C MET A 1 22.38 -8.09 27.82
N ARG A 2 21.49 -9.08 27.64
CA ARG A 2 21.31 -9.76 26.35
C ARG A 2 20.58 -8.81 25.40
N ARG A 3 21.30 -8.22 24.43
CA ARG A 3 20.66 -7.53 23.30
C ARG A 3 19.95 -8.59 22.47
N SER A 4 18.64 -8.48 22.36
CA SER A 4 17.86 -9.39 21.51
C SER A 4 18.31 -9.24 20.05
N ILE A 5 18.64 -10.35 19.40
CA ILE A 5 18.83 -10.45 17.93
C ILE A 5 17.43 -10.46 17.28
N LEU A 6 16.58 -9.50 17.65
CA LEU A 6 15.30 -9.29 16.99
C LEU A 6 15.61 -8.60 15.66
N TRP A 7 15.76 -9.42 14.62
CA TRP A 7 15.84 -8.97 13.24
C TRP A 7 14.73 -7.93 12.98
N LYS A 8 15.13 -6.70 12.67
CA LYS A 8 14.22 -5.63 12.23
C LYS A 8 14.38 -5.49 10.72
N PRO A 9 13.45 -6.03 9.91
CA PRO A 9 13.51 -5.83 8.47
C PRO A 9 13.43 -4.34 8.13
N SER A 10 14.09 -3.93 7.04
CA SER A 10 13.98 -2.56 6.51
C SER A 10 12.51 -2.21 6.27
N GLU A 11 12.06 -1.01 6.65
CA GLU A 11 10.69 -0.56 6.41
C GLU A 11 10.63 0.74 5.63
N ALA A 12 9.64 0.83 4.73
CA ALA A 12 9.21 2.07 4.10
C ALA A 12 7.74 2.29 4.44
N ARG A 13 7.39 3.45 5.00
CA ARG A 13 6.02 3.77 5.45
C ARG A 13 5.52 5.02 4.74
N VAL A 14 4.29 4.95 4.26
CA VAL A 14 3.60 6.06 3.62
C VAL A 14 2.25 6.28 4.31
N THR A 15 1.98 7.52 4.68
CA THR A 15 0.67 7.96 5.18
C THR A 15 -0.06 8.68 4.06
N HIS A 16 -1.22 8.18 3.69
CA HIS A 16 -2.06 8.77 2.67
C HIS A 16 -2.85 9.94 3.26
N LYS A 17 -3.20 10.91 2.41
CA LYS A 17 -4.14 11.97 2.77
C LYS A 17 -5.51 11.37 3.13
N GLU A 18 -6.22 12.03 4.03
CA GLU A 18 -7.59 11.69 4.39
C GLU A 18 -8.49 11.75 3.15
N VAL A 19 -9.32 10.72 2.96
CA VAL A 19 -10.30 10.65 1.87
C VAL A 19 -11.69 10.37 2.40
N VAL A 20 -12.70 10.99 1.80
CA VAL A 20 -14.11 10.69 2.08
C VAL A 20 -14.45 9.33 1.47
N VAL A 21 -15.08 8.47 2.27
CA VAL A 21 -15.56 7.14 1.85
C VAL A 21 -17.07 7.21 1.80
N ASP A 22 -17.66 6.88 0.65
CA ASP A 22 -19.10 6.79 0.51
C ASP A 22 -19.66 5.66 1.41
N ASP A 23 -20.61 6.01 2.27
CA ASP A 23 -21.26 5.08 3.18
C ASP A 23 -22.75 5.44 3.29
N LYS A 24 -23.56 4.75 2.48
CA LYS A 24 -25.01 4.98 2.36
C LYS A 24 -25.79 4.67 3.63
N SER A 25 -25.16 4.02 4.62
CA SER A 25 -25.79 3.76 5.91
C SER A 25 -25.76 4.96 6.85
N LEU A 26 -24.94 5.98 6.55
CA LEU A 26 -24.79 7.16 7.38
C LEU A 26 -25.84 8.23 7.06
N PRO A 27 -26.29 9.01 8.07
CA PRO A 27 -27.11 10.19 7.84
C PRO A 27 -26.38 11.21 6.98
N GLU A 28 -27.11 12.00 6.18
CA GLU A 28 -26.54 13.05 5.32
C GLU A 28 -25.72 14.10 6.08
N THR A 29 -25.97 14.24 7.39
CA THR A 29 -25.26 15.16 8.30
C THR A 29 -23.86 14.67 8.70
N GLN A 30 -23.53 13.41 8.41
CA GLN A 30 -22.26 12.78 8.72
C GLN A 30 -21.49 12.41 7.46
N GLU A 31 -20.18 12.31 7.61
CA GLU A 31 -19.31 11.75 6.58
C GLU A 31 -18.34 10.76 7.22
N LYS A 32 -17.98 9.74 6.45
CA LYS A 32 -16.96 8.76 6.81
C LYS A 32 -15.66 9.11 6.10
N LEU A 33 -14.59 9.12 6.85
CA LEU A 33 -13.26 9.45 6.38
C LEU A 33 -12.37 8.24 6.59
N ARG A 34 -11.41 8.05 5.69
CA ARG A 34 -10.37 7.05 5.83
C ARG A 34 -9.02 7.72 5.70
N THR A 35 -8.17 7.48 6.68
CA THR A 35 -6.72 7.71 6.60
C THR A 35 -6.02 6.37 6.53
N ARG A 36 -5.14 6.17 5.55
CA ARG A 36 -4.44 4.91 5.31
C ARG A 36 -2.95 5.07 5.56
N VAL A 37 -2.37 4.14 6.31
CA VAL A 37 -0.92 3.98 6.43
C VAL A 37 -0.53 2.66 5.79
N VAL A 38 0.37 2.72 4.80
CA VAL A 38 0.93 1.54 4.13
C VAL A 38 2.38 1.39 4.57
N THR A 39 2.75 0.22 5.09
CA THR A 39 4.13 -0.10 5.47
C THR A 39 4.63 -1.29 4.69
N LEU A 40 5.68 -1.11 3.88
CA LEU A 40 6.41 -2.17 3.22
C LEU A 40 7.58 -2.60 4.10
N HIS A 41 7.53 -3.83 4.59
CA HIS A 41 8.61 -4.46 5.34
C HIS A 41 9.46 -5.33 4.43
N GLY A 42 10.77 -5.34 4.67
CA GLY A 42 11.72 -6.24 4.02
C GLY A 42 12.19 -5.80 2.64
N PHE A 43 11.97 -4.54 2.21
CA PHE A 43 12.29 -4.10 0.84
C PHE A 43 13.73 -4.43 0.36
N ILE A 44 14.75 -4.12 1.17
CA ILE A 44 16.15 -4.40 0.81
C ILE A 44 16.42 -5.92 0.74
N HIS A 45 15.63 -6.71 1.47
CA HIS A 45 15.74 -8.17 1.55
C HIS A 45 14.57 -8.87 0.85
N ALA A 46 13.93 -8.22 -0.13
CA ALA A 46 12.70 -8.70 -0.74
C ALA A 46 12.84 -10.07 -1.44
N PHE A 47 14.09 -10.50 -1.69
CA PHE A 47 14.43 -11.84 -2.16
C PHE A 47 14.25 -12.96 -1.12
N ILE A 48 14.31 -12.63 0.18
CA ILE A 48 14.06 -13.57 1.28
C ILE A 48 12.61 -13.44 1.74
N TRP A 49 12.17 -12.20 1.96
CA TRP A 49 10.87 -11.94 2.55
C TRP A 49 10.49 -10.47 2.39
N HIS A 50 9.24 -10.22 2.05
CA HIS A 50 8.62 -8.91 2.23
C HIS A 50 7.14 -9.04 2.62
N ARG A 51 6.58 -7.98 3.19
CA ARG A 51 5.17 -7.90 3.59
C ARG A 51 4.70 -6.45 3.47
N ILE A 52 3.47 -6.26 3.02
CA ILE A 52 2.81 -4.96 3.02
C ILE A 52 1.74 -4.97 4.10
N ASP A 53 1.83 -4.07 5.07
CA ASP A 53 0.79 -3.85 6.05
C ASP A 53 -0.01 -2.60 5.66
N VAL A 54 -1.32 -2.72 5.68
CA VAL A 54 -2.28 -1.65 5.40
C VAL A 54 -3.08 -1.42 6.67
N ALA A 55 -2.84 -0.29 7.32
CA ALA A 55 -3.60 0.16 8.48
C ALA A 55 -4.52 1.32 8.08
N ASP A 56 -5.82 1.07 8.12
CA ASP A 56 -6.86 2.06 7.87
C ASP A 56 -7.43 2.57 9.18
N THR A 57 -7.44 3.88 9.35
CA THR A 57 -8.20 4.56 10.42
C THR A 57 -9.44 5.17 9.78
N PHE A 58 -10.60 4.77 10.27
CA PHE A 58 -11.88 5.32 9.87
C PHE A 58 -12.39 6.28 10.92
N THR A 59 -12.86 7.44 10.50
CA THR A 59 -13.48 8.44 11.37
C THR A 59 -14.81 8.86 10.79
N ILE A 60 -15.88 8.72 11.56
CA ILE A 60 -17.17 9.34 11.24
C ILE A 60 -17.18 10.70 11.93
N ARG A 61 -17.44 11.78 11.18
CA ARG A 61 -17.58 13.13 11.74
C ARG A 61 -18.84 13.82 11.23
N HIS A 62 -19.33 14.78 12.00
CA HIS A 62 -20.38 15.68 11.55
C HIS A 62 -19.84 16.67 10.53
N LYS A 63 -20.57 16.90 9.42
CA LYS A 63 -20.15 17.82 8.36
C LYS A 63 -20.09 19.28 8.83
N ARG A 64 -20.94 19.67 9.78
CA ARG A 64 -21.09 21.07 10.22
C ARG A 64 -19.92 21.56 11.07
N ASP A 65 -19.56 20.81 12.09
CA ASP A 65 -18.57 21.20 13.11
C ASP A 65 -17.27 20.38 13.04
N ARG A 66 -17.22 19.37 12.15
CA ARG A 66 -16.11 18.42 11.98
C ARG A 66 -15.78 17.65 13.26
N MET A 67 -16.70 17.57 14.22
CA MET A 67 -16.50 16.81 15.44
C MET A 67 -16.58 15.31 15.15
N PRO A 68 -15.60 14.51 15.62
CA PRO A 68 -15.62 13.07 15.44
C PRO A 68 -16.71 12.44 16.32
N VAL A 69 -17.53 11.60 15.71
CA VAL A 69 -18.58 10.82 16.37
C VAL A 69 -18.05 9.45 16.76
N ASN A 70 -17.26 8.84 15.88
CA ASN A 70 -16.64 7.55 16.12
C ASN A 70 -15.33 7.44 15.35
N THR A 71 -14.37 6.70 15.89
CA THR A 71 -13.10 6.39 15.21
C THR A 71 -12.66 4.97 15.55
N TRP A 72 -12.28 4.21 14.54
CA TRP A 72 -11.75 2.87 14.71
C TRP A 72 -10.63 2.59 13.70
N ALA A 73 -9.83 1.57 13.99
CA ALA A 73 -8.72 1.17 13.14
C ALA A 73 -8.86 -0.30 12.72
N GLU A 74 -8.53 -0.56 11.47
CA GLU A 74 -8.46 -1.89 10.87
C GLU A 74 -7.08 -2.09 10.26
N SER A 75 -6.50 -3.28 10.42
CA SER A 75 -5.19 -3.60 9.85
C SER A 75 -5.23 -4.92 9.10
N LYS A 76 -4.63 -4.95 7.91
CA LYS A 76 -4.43 -6.14 7.09
C LYS A 76 -3.00 -6.25 6.61
N SER A 77 -2.49 -7.48 6.60
CA SER A 77 -1.20 -7.81 6.04
C SER A 77 -1.38 -8.54 4.71
N HIS A 78 -0.59 -8.14 3.72
CA HIS A 78 -0.56 -8.70 2.38
C HIS A 78 0.84 -9.23 2.07
N LYS A 79 0.88 -10.43 1.47
CA LYS A 79 2.09 -11.04 0.90
C LYS A 79 1.72 -11.50 -0.50
N ALA A 80 2.41 -10.98 -1.50
CA ALA A 80 2.24 -11.38 -2.90
C ALA A 80 3.60 -11.28 -3.59
N TYR A 81 4.07 -12.41 -4.11
CA TYR A 81 5.34 -12.55 -4.80
C TYR A 81 5.14 -12.68 -6.32
N SER A 82 3.93 -13.03 -6.77
CA SER A 82 3.53 -12.98 -8.18
C SER A 82 2.29 -12.09 -8.42
N TYR A 83 2.10 -11.67 -9.66
CA TYR A 83 0.91 -10.90 -10.05
C TYR A 83 -0.40 -11.69 -9.86
N LYS A 84 -0.34 -13.01 -10.05
CA LYS A 84 -1.47 -13.91 -9.80
C LYS A 84 -1.90 -13.89 -8.33
N GLU A 85 -0.94 -13.88 -7.41
CA GLU A 85 -1.21 -13.76 -5.97
C GLU A 85 -1.71 -12.36 -5.60
N ALA A 86 -1.22 -11.31 -6.25
CA ALA A 86 -1.68 -9.94 -6.04
C ALA A 86 -3.14 -9.73 -6.49
N GLY A 87 -3.59 -10.48 -7.51
CA GLY A 87 -4.97 -10.50 -7.96
C GLY A 87 -5.43 -9.20 -8.65
N GLY A 88 -6.74 -9.04 -8.79
CA GLY A 88 -7.36 -7.86 -9.38
C GLY A 88 -6.95 -7.66 -10.85
N GLN A 89 -6.68 -6.41 -11.24
CA GLN A 89 -6.30 -6.04 -12.60
C GLN A 89 -4.94 -6.60 -13.04
N PHE A 90 -4.14 -7.08 -12.10
CA PHE A 90 -2.80 -7.62 -12.38
C PHE A 90 -2.80 -9.14 -12.57
N ALA A 91 -3.88 -9.85 -12.24
CA ALA A 91 -3.90 -11.32 -12.18
C ALA A 91 -3.52 -12.04 -13.49
N THR A 92 -3.67 -11.35 -14.63
CA THR A 92 -3.36 -11.88 -15.97
C THR A 92 -1.99 -11.47 -16.49
N LEU A 93 -1.23 -10.66 -15.74
CA LEU A 93 0.11 -10.25 -16.12
C LEU A 93 1.09 -11.43 -16.05
N PRO A 94 2.10 -11.45 -16.94
CA PRO A 94 3.09 -12.50 -16.94
C PRO A 94 3.93 -12.46 -15.65
N GLY A 95 4.09 -13.62 -15.03
CA GLY A 95 4.88 -13.78 -13.83
C GLY A 95 4.96 -15.25 -13.45
N GLU A 96 6.11 -15.65 -12.92
CA GLU A 96 6.34 -17.02 -12.46
C GLU A 96 6.64 -17.00 -10.96
N ASP A 97 6.29 -18.08 -10.26
CA ASP A 97 6.44 -18.17 -8.80
C ASP A 97 7.91 -18.15 -8.36
N TRP A 98 8.84 -18.45 -9.27
CA TRP A 98 10.29 -18.35 -9.03
C TRP A 98 10.90 -17.01 -9.45
N TRP A 99 10.11 -16.08 -10.01
CA TRP A 99 10.62 -14.74 -10.31
C TRP A 99 10.70 -13.91 -9.03
N MET A 100 11.85 -13.27 -8.85
CA MET A 100 12.07 -12.36 -7.73
C MET A 100 11.29 -11.06 -7.93
N SER A 101 10.81 -10.43 -6.86
CA SER A 101 10.17 -9.10 -6.92
C SER A 101 11.01 -8.06 -7.69
N TYR A 102 12.34 -8.14 -7.55
CA TYR A 102 13.27 -7.28 -8.29
C TYR A 102 13.24 -7.49 -9.81
N ARG A 103 12.96 -8.71 -10.29
CA ARG A 103 12.84 -9.00 -11.73
C ARG A 103 11.66 -8.23 -12.34
N TYR A 104 10.54 -8.12 -11.63
CA TYR A 104 9.38 -7.32 -12.07
C TYR A 104 9.73 -5.82 -12.12
N GLN A 105 10.39 -5.29 -11.08
CA GLN A 105 10.83 -3.89 -11.06
C GLN A 105 11.80 -3.57 -12.21
N LEU A 106 12.74 -4.48 -12.49
CA LEU A 106 13.66 -4.35 -13.62
C LEU A 106 12.93 -4.44 -14.97
N GLU A 107 11.86 -5.23 -15.06
CA GLU A 107 11.01 -5.29 -16.27
C GLU A 107 10.41 -3.94 -16.58
N GLU A 108 9.79 -3.30 -15.58
CA GLU A 108 9.19 -1.97 -15.73
C GLU A 108 10.23 -0.94 -16.15
N PHE A 109 11.44 -1.00 -15.58
CA PHE A 109 12.56 -0.15 -15.99
C PHE A 109 12.95 -0.37 -17.46
N VAL A 110 13.16 -1.63 -17.87
CA VAL A 110 13.52 -1.95 -19.25
C VAL A 110 12.40 -1.58 -20.22
N ASN A 111 11.14 -1.81 -19.84
CA ASN A 111 9.98 -1.43 -20.63
C ASN A 111 9.94 0.08 -20.84
N ARG A 112 10.16 0.88 -19.78
CA ARG A 112 10.24 2.34 -19.89
C ARG A 112 11.35 2.79 -20.84
N VAL A 113 12.57 2.27 -20.66
CA VAL A 113 13.74 2.64 -21.50
C VAL A 113 13.51 2.26 -22.97
N LYS A 114 12.81 1.15 -23.23
CA LYS A 114 12.49 0.68 -24.58
C LYS A 114 11.20 1.27 -25.16
N GLY A 115 10.52 2.19 -24.47
CA GLY A 115 9.27 2.80 -24.92
C GLY A 115 8.07 1.84 -24.95
N ARG A 116 8.09 0.78 -24.15
CA ARG A 116 6.99 -0.17 -23.97
C ARG A 116 6.07 0.29 -22.83
N SER A 117 4.84 -0.23 -22.81
CA SER A 117 3.90 0.01 -21.73
C SER A 117 4.43 -0.50 -20.39
N THR A 118 4.35 0.34 -19.36
CA THR A 118 4.64 -0.01 -17.97
C THR A 118 3.34 -0.10 -17.16
N GLN A 119 3.29 -0.96 -16.15
CA GLN A 119 2.10 -1.10 -15.29
C GLN A 119 1.91 0.12 -14.38
N TYR A 120 3.01 0.58 -13.77
CA TYR A 120 3.05 1.78 -12.96
C TYR A 120 4.45 2.36 -13.01
N TRP A 121 4.53 3.68 -13.14
CA TRP A 121 5.79 4.41 -13.18
C TRP A 121 5.64 5.68 -12.35
N VAL A 122 6.58 5.91 -11.43
CA VAL A 122 6.61 7.13 -10.62
C VAL A 122 7.26 8.22 -11.46
N GLU A 123 6.51 9.27 -11.78
CA GLU A 123 7.03 10.45 -12.47
C GLU A 123 7.59 11.48 -11.49
N GLY A 124 8.31 12.49 -12.01
CA GLY A 124 8.84 13.56 -11.17
C GLY A 124 7.74 14.29 -10.39
N GLN A 125 6.56 14.42 -11.00
CA GLN A 125 5.39 15.05 -10.37
C GLN A 125 4.82 14.23 -9.20
N ASP A 126 5.11 12.94 -9.14
CA ASP A 126 4.70 12.03 -8.06
C ASP A 126 5.69 12.03 -6.88
N SER A 127 6.85 12.66 -7.06
CA SER A 127 7.82 12.90 -5.99
C SER A 127 7.47 14.20 -5.28
N TRP A 128 7.53 14.19 -3.94
CA TRP A 128 7.49 15.44 -3.18
C TRP A 128 8.84 16.17 -3.34
N ASP A 129 8.81 17.49 -3.43
CA ASP A 129 9.98 18.33 -3.13
C ASP A 129 10.40 18.17 -1.65
#